data_AF-A0A426DP75-F1
#
_entry.id   AF-A0A426DP75-F1
#
_cell.length_a   1.000
_cell.length_b   1.000
_cell.length_c   1.000
_cell.angle_alpha   90.00
_cell.angle_beta   90.00
_cell.angle_gamma   90.00
#
_symmetry.space_group_name_H-M   'P 1'
#
loop_
_entity.id
_entity.type
_entity.pdbx_description
1 polymer ?
#
loop_
_entity_poly.entity_id
_entity_poly.type
_entity_poly.pdbx_seq_one_letter_code
_entity_poly.pdbx_strand_id
1 'polypeptide(L)'
;MRLCERAVNFVQVMNEDGAVRLCSWLRDGGVIGYLTKNTLEEIYHSEEARLIQEMHACGDHSNCNPNQCPYVANNTVDTASVDMDEIPRFPEALYLAYENICNYRCLMCGIPDCMTKADAKLLEDKYTKIDRELKKALPYVKHISANGLGELFVSKHTLQLLAEWEPLAEPEEVSVMLETNGSLFDEAHFRQIANLGKYKLSVAITVLSFEDEIYRELSGTRQSIDKLIENLRYVRSLREKGIINYLELATVYQDKNYRQLPEFSRRCIEEFGADSVRLRPFDPWGEAGMNEWLMDVRNVYHPHHKDFLQVMKNPVLSHPKVHDWGGGKESGLGPEPYVKTRTMFSIMNGIFCDDFFLSRVKKYCDGTKLVIYGMTVVGKALASRLKNDYEVVYCLDRKMDGMNYAGIPIYGINHFEDLDKDVTVIIALHWSEDMIKTMLIKAGYSNNILKIMDLTGEV
;
A
#
# COMPACT_ATOMS: atom_id res chain seq x y z
N MET A 1 -7.44 -16.06 26.19
CA MET A 1 -6.68 -16.35 24.94
C MET A 1 -5.44 -15.48 24.90
N ARG A 2 -4.33 -15.95 24.31
CA ARG A 2 -3.09 -15.18 24.15
C ARG A 2 -2.98 -14.70 22.70
N LEU A 3 -2.96 -13.39 22.47
CA LEU A 3 -3.05 -12.80 21.14
C LEU A 3 -1.94 -11.79 20.91
N CYS A 4 -1.44 -11.66 19.69
CA CYS A 4 -0.61 -10.52 19.32
C CYS A 4 -1.40 -9.23 19.56
N GLU A 5 -0.82 -8.25 20.25
CA GLU A 5 -1.48 -6.98 20.58
C GLU A 5 -2.05 -6.29 19.33
N ARG A 6 -1.38 -6.42 18.18
CA ARG A 6 -1.81 -5.82 16.91
C ARG A 6 -3.08 -6.47 16.39
N ALA A 7 -3.32 -7.76 16.66
CA ALA A 7 -4.53 -8.45 16.22
C ALA A 7 -5.77 -8.10 17.06
N VAL A 8 -5.63 -7.25 18.08
CA VAL A 8 -6.74 -6.82 18.94
C VAL A 8 -6.78 -5.30 19.03
N ASN A 9 -5.69 -4.68 19.48
CA ASN A 9 -5.72 -3.27 19.83
C ASN A 9 -5.75 -2.36 18.60
N PHE A 10 -5.39 -2.85 17.41
CA PHE A 10 -5.21 -2.01 16.23
C PHE A 10 -6.31 -2.21 15.19
N VAL A 11 -6.78 -1.09 14.65
CA VAL A 11 -7.52 -1.03 13.40
C VAL A 11 -6.94 0.05 12.50
N GLN A 12 -6.83 -0.27 11.20
CA GLN A 12 -6.58 0.73 10.16
C GLN A 12 -7.81 0.85 9.26
N VAL A 13 -8.28 2.07 9.03
CA VAL A 13 -9.33 2.38 8.06
C VAL A 13 -8.70 3.06 6.86
N MET A 14 -8.87 2.47 5.69
CA MET A 14 -8.25 2.94 4.46
C MET A 14 -9.25 3.14 3.34
N ASN A 15 -8.85 3.96 2.36
CA ASN A 15 -9.55 4.28 1.13
C ASN A 15 -11.01 4.75 1.28
N GLU A 16 -11.60 5.17 0.16
CA GLU A 16 -12.93 5.75 0.11
C GLU A 16 -14.06 4.77 0.48
N ASP A 17 -13.81 3.46 0.45
CA ASP A 17 -14.77 2.44 0.88
C ASP A 17 -14.74 2.19 2.39
N GLY A 18 -13.76 2.77 3.10
CA GLY A 18 -13.55 2.58 4.52
C GLY A 18 -13.17 1.13 4.84
N ALA A 19 -12.26 0.56 4.05
CA ALA A 19 -11.74 -0.78 4.26
C ALA A 19 -11.03 -0.86 5.62
N VAL A 20 -11.49 -1.76 6.48
CA VAL A 20 -11.02 -1.93 7.86
C VAL A 20 -10.02 -3.09 7.90
N ARG A 21 -8.87 -2.87 8.53
CA ARG A 21 -7.84 -3.90 8.73
C ARG A 21 -7.51 -4.08 10.20
N LEU A 22 -7.40 -5.34 10.62
CA LEU A 22 -6.98 -5.69 11.98
C LEU A 22 -5.44 -5.64 12.13
N CYS A 23 -4.68 -5.89 11.06
CA CYS A 23 -3.23 -5.73 11.06
C CYS A 23 -2.73 -5.50 9.63
N SER A 24 -1.96 -4.43 9.42
CA SER A 24 -1.44 -4.06 8.09
C SER A 24 -0.23 -4.90 7.63
N TRP A 25 0.23 -5.84 8.47
CA TRP A 25 1.40 -6.70 8.19
C TRP A 25 1.02 -8.14 7.83
N LEU A 26 -0.25 -8.41 7.54
CA LEU A 26 -0.71 -9.71 7.07
C LEU A 26 -0.48 -9.85 5.56
N ARG A 27 -0.25 -11.09 5.09
CA ARG A 27 0.06 -11.38 3.68
C ARG A 27 -1.09 -11.06 2.74
N ASP A 28 -2.32 -11.25 3.20
CA ASP A 28 -3.56 -10.91 2.51
C ASP A 28 -3.95 -9.42 2.64
N GLY A 29 -3.21 -8.65 3.44
CA GLY A 29 -3.48 -7.26 3.77
C GLY A 29 -4.48 -7.06 4.92
N GLY A 30 -5.01 -8.14 5.51
CA GLY A 30 -5.75 -8.12 6.78
C GLY A 30 -7.08 -7.38 6.76
N VAL A 31 -7.73 -7.23 5.60
CA VAL A 31 -9.02 -6.54 5.49
C VAL A 31 -10.14 -7.44 6.02
N ILE A 32 -10.92 -6.92 6.97
CA ILE A 32 -11.98 -7.65 7.69
C ILE A 32 -13.38 -7.08 7.44
N GLY A 33 -13.50 -5.97 6.69
CA GLY A 33 -14.79 -5.38 6.35
C GLY A 33 -14.69 -3.97 5.78
N TYR A 34 -15.85 -3.35 5.53
CA TYR A 34 -15.97 -2.02 4.91
C TYR A 34 -16.99 -1.16 5.64
N LEU A 35 -16.60 0.02 6.13
CA LEU A 35 -17.49 0.94 6.84
C LEU A 35 -18.58 1.55 5.95
N THR A 36 -18.41 1.50 4.64
CA THR A 36 -19.48 1.87 3.70
C THR A 36 -20.62 0.84 3.66
N LYS A 37 -20.41 -0.37 4.19
CA LYS A 37 -21.41 -1.45 4.24
C LYS A 37 -21.90 -1.70 5.66
N ASN A 38 -20.98 -1.88 6.60
CA ASN A 38 -21.26 -2.31 7.97
C ASN A 38 -20.83 -1.26 9.00
N THR A 39 -21.26 -1.43 10.24
CA THR A 39 -20.76 -0.64 11.38
C THR A 39 -19.36 -1.11 11.78
N LEU A 40 -18.59 -0.24 12.44
CA LEU A 40 -17.25 -0.62 12.92
C LEU A 40 -17.30 -1.78 13.94
N GLU A 41 -18.33 -1.80 14.79
CA GLU A 41 -18.52 -2.86 15.79
C GLU A 41 -18.81 -4.22 15.13
N GLU A 42 -19.69 -4.26 14.12
CA GLU A 42 -19.95 -5.49 13.36
C GLU A 42 -18.70 -6.02 12.66
N ILE A 43 -17.87 -5.13 12.10
CA ILE A 43 -16.64 -5.52 11.40
C ILE A 43 -15.59 -6.02 12.39
N TYR A 44 -15.39 -5.31 13.50
CA TYR A 44 -14.37 -5.66 14.49
C TYR A 44 -14.67 -7.00 15.20
N HIS A 45 -15.94 -7.40 15.25
CA HIS A 45 -16.41 -8.68 15.79
C HIS A 45 -16.87 -9.68 14.71
N SER A 46 -16.45 -9.48 13.46
CA SER A 46 -16.83 -10.35 12.33
C SER A 46 -16.13 -11.71 12.39
N GLU A 47 -16.59 -12.64 11.56
CA GLU A 47 -15.96 -13.95 11.43
C GLU A 47 -14.52 -13.83 10.89
N GLU A 48 -14.27 -12.92 9.95
CA GLU A 48 -12.93 -12.65 9.41
C GLU A 48 -11.97 -12.16 10.49
N ALA A 49 -12.43 -11.28 11.40
CA ALA A 49 -11.64 -10.82 12.53
C ALA A 49 -11.34 -11.97 13.51
N ARG A 50 -12.35 -12.80 13.82
CA ARG A 50 -12.19 -13.97 14.69
C ARG A 50 -11.21 -14.98 14.13
N LEU A 51 -11.24 -15.26 12.84
CA LEU A 51 -10.29 -16.18 12.20
C LEU A 51 -8.85 -15.75 12.42
N ILE A 52 -8.54 -14.46 12.24
CA ILE A 52 -7.19 -13.93 12.51
C ILE A 52 -6.84 -14.10 13.98
N GLN A 53 -7.76 -13.76 14.89
CA GLN A 53 -7.54 -13.87 16.33
C GLN A 53 -7.34 -15.32 16.78
N GLU A 54 -8.13 -16.27 16.26
CA GLU A 54 -8.00 -17.71 16.57
C GLU A 54 -6.66 -18.29 16.09
N MET A 55 -6.17 -17.88 14.90
CA MET A 55 -4.83 -18.23 14.45
C MET A 55 -3.77 -17.76 15.47
N HIS A 56 -3.85 -16.51 15.91
CA HIS A 56 -2.93 -16.00 16.93
C HIS A 56 -3.08 -16.73 18.28
N ALA A 57 -4.30 -17.07 18.68
CA ALA A 57 -4.59 -17.78 19.93
C ALA A 57 -3.97 -19.19 19.99
N CYS A 58 -3.81 -19.85 18.84
CA CYS A 58 -3.15 -21.15 18.74
C CYS A 58 -1.65 -21.08 18.39
N GLY A 59 -1.08 -19.86 18.33
CA GLY A 59 0.32 -19.65 17.98
C GLY A 59 0.63 -19.77 16.47
N ASP A 60 -0.41 -19.76 15.63
CA ASP A 60 -0.26 -19.73 14.18
C ASP A 60 -0.04 -18.29 13.68
N HIS A 61 1.17 -18.04 13.16
CA HIS A 61 1.55 -16.77 12.56
C HIS A 61 1.85 -16.91 11.05
N SER A 62 1.35 -17.96 10.40
CA SER A 62 1.60 -18.24 8.98
C SER A 62 1.10 -17.13 8.05
N ASN A 63 0.01 -16.44 8.41
CA ASN A 63 -0.51 -15.29 7.66
C ASN A 63 0.26 -13.97 7.92
N CYS A 64 1.15 -13.92 8.92
CA CYS A 64 2.00 -12.75 9.11
C CYS A 64 3.07 -12.66 8.01
N ASN A 65 3.31 -11.44 7.51
CA ASN A 65 4.36 -11.17 6.54
C ASN A 65 5.67 -10.80 7.25
N PRO A 66 6.71 -11.67 7.28
CA PRO A 66 7.97 -11.39 7.97
C PRO A 66 8.77 -10.23 7.35
N ASN A 67 8.45 -9.81 6.12
CA ASN A 67 9.07 -8.63 5.51
C ASN A 67 8.44 -7.32 5.99
N GLN A 68 7.27 -7.37 6.64
CA GLN A 68 6.53 -6.21 7.12
C GLN A 68 6.34 -6.20 8.64
N CYS A 69 6.15 -7.38 9.25
CA CYS A 69 5.92 -7.56 10.67
C CYS A 69 7.26 -7.65 11.43
N PRO A 70 7.64 -6.64 12.23
CA PRO A 70 8.87 -6.69 13.02
C PRO A 70 8.84 -7.80 14.08
N TYR A 71 7.67 -8.17 14.58
CA TYR A 71 7.55 -9.20 15.63
C TYR A 71 7.90 -10.59 15.10
N VAL A 72 7.42 -10.94 13.91
CA VAL A 72 7.79 -12.22 13.28
C VAL A 72 9.23 -12.17 12.79
N ALA A 73 9.66 -11.07 12.16
CA ALA A 73 11.03 -10.91 11.66
C ALA A 73 12.08 -11.12 12.74
N ASN A 74 11.80 -10.66 13.97
CA ASN A 74 12.71 -10.73 15.10
C ASN A 74 12.41 -11.87 16.08
N ASN A 75 11.41 -12.71 15.79
CA ASN A 75 10.95 -13.78 16.68
C ASN A 75 10.55 -13.28 18.08
N THR A 76 9.81 -12.16 18.15
CA THR A 76 9.37 -11.49 19.38
C THR A 76 7.84 -11.42 19.52
N VAL A 77 7.07 -12.20 18.76
CA VAL A 77 5.59 -12.19 18.83
C VAL A 77 5.07 -12.48 20.23
N ASP A 78 5.68 -13.43 20.95
CA ASP A 78 5.28 -13.77 22.33
C ASP A 78 5.41 -12.59 23.30
N THR A 79 6.42 -11.73 23.09
CA THR A 79 6.63 -10.52 23.90
C THR A 79 5.66 -9.40 23.54
N ALA A 80 5.18 -9.38 22.30
CA ALA A 80 4.16 -8.45 21.81
C ALA A 80 2.75 -9.03 21.91
N SER A 81 2.57 -10.09 22.72
CA SER A 81 1.28 -10.74 22.93
C SER A 81 0.70 -10.43 24.30
N VAL A 82 -0.63 -10.31 24.33
CA VAL A 82 -1.44 -10.00 25.50
C VAL A 82 -2.36 -11.18 25.80
N ASP A 83 -2.54 -11.46 27.09
CA ASP A 83 -3.52 -12.42 27.57
C ASP A 83 -4.84 -11.67 27.83
N MET A 84 -5.92 -12.10 27.19
CA MET A 84 -7.24 -11.46 27.30
C MET A 84 -8.34 -12.50 27.39
N ASP A 85 -9.36 -12.25 28.21
CA ASP A 85 -10.52 -13.13 28.33
C ASP A 85 -11.54 -12.86 27.23
N GLU A 86 -11.79 -11.58 26.93
CA GLU A 86 -12.75 -11.12 25.93
C GLU A 86 -12.15 -10.02 25.06
N ILE A 87 -12.53 -10.01 23.77
CA ILE A 87 -12.18 -8.95 22.84
C ILE A 87 -12.99 -7.69 23.21
N PRO A 88 -12.37 -6.51 23.32
CA PRO A 88 -13.09 -5.29 23.69
C PRO A 88 -14.13 -4.92 22.63
N ARG A 89 -15.05 -4.01 22.97
CA ARG A 89 -16.06 -3.56 22.01
C ARG A 89 -15.46 -2.82 20.80
N PHE A 90 -14.40 -2.04 21.04
CA PHE A 90 -13.69 -1.24 20.05
C PHE A 90 -12.16 -1.35 20.24
N PRO A 91 -11.37 -1.11 19.18
CA PRO A 91 -9.91 -1.09 19.28
C PRO A 91 -9.40 0.11 20.08
N GLU A 92 -8.26 -0.05 20.77
CA GLU A 92 -7.58 1.05 21.47
C GLU A 92 -6.73 1.92 20.54
N ALA A 93 -6.38 1.43 19.35
CA ALA A 93 -5.56 2.13 18.37
C ALA A 93 -6.25 2.19 17.00
N LEU A 94 -6.38 3.39 16.46
CA LEU A 94 -7.06 3.67 15.21
C LEU A 94 -6.14 4.45 14.25
N TYR A 95 -5.89 3.87 13.08
CA TYR A 95 -5.18 4.53 11.99
C TYR A 95 -6.17 5.01 10.93
N LEU A 96 -6.21 6.32 10.70
CA LEU A 96 -7.05 6.99 9.72
C LEU A 96 -6.29 7.25 8.41
N ALA A 97 -6.69 6.58 7.32
CA ALA A 97 -6.10 6.72 5.98
C ALA A 97 -7.16 6.57 4.87
N TYR A 98 -8.39 7.04 5.13
CA TYR A 98 -9.55 6.79 4.28
C TYR A 98 -9.82 7.89 3.25
N GLU A 99 -9.35 9.12 3.49
CA GLU A 99 -9.41 10.19 2.51
C GLU A 99 -8.17 10.19 1.62
N ASN A 100 -8.28 9.55 0.46
CA ASN A 100 -7.23 9.46 -0.57
C ASN A 100 -6.97 10.79 -1.30
N ILE A 101 -6.96 11.92 -0.61
CA ILE A 101 -6.76 13.27 -1.15
C ILE A 101 -5.35 13.78 -0.83
N CYS A 102 -4.71 14.44 -1.80
CA CYS A 102 -3.39 15.02 -1.63
C CYS A 102 -3.26 16.32 -2.43
N ASN A 103 -2.50 17.29 -1.92
CA ASN A 103 -2.13 18.51 -2.62
C ASN A 103 -0.87 18.34 -3.50
N TYR A 104 -0.16 17.22 -3.35
CA TYR A 104 0.97 16.84 -4.20
C TYR A 104 0.55 15.81 -5.25
N ARG A 105 1.41 15.66 -6.26
CA ARG A 105 1.32 14.63 -7.31
C ARG A 105 2.68 13.93 -7.45
N CYS A 106 3.16 13.35 -6.34
CA CYS A 106 4.50 12.81 -6.30
C CYS A 106 4.68 11.70 -7.34
N LEU A 107 5.82 11.69 -8.03
CA LEU A 107 6.08 10.75 -9.14
C LEU A 107 6.04 9.27 -8.73
N MET A 108 6.28 8.99 -7.45
CA MET A 108 6.28 7.65 -6.86
C MET A 108 4.96 7.25 -6.18
N CYS A 109 3.94 8.12 -6.19
CA CYS A 109 2.73 7.94 -5.39
C CYS A 109 1.50 7.61 -6.26
N GLY A 110 0.74 6.59 -5.88
CA GLY A 110 -0.50 6.20 -6.58
C GLY A 110 -1.76 6.97 -6.16
N ILE A 111 -1.70 7.75 -5.09
CA ILE A 111 -2.87 8.47 -4.52
C ILE A 111 -3.53 9.45 -5.50
N PRO A 112 -2.80 10.28 -6.28
CA PRO A 112 -3.42 11.20 -7.23
C PRO A 112 -4.35 10.52 -8.24
N ASP A 113 -4.08 9.26 -8.59
CA ASP A 113 -4.87 8.47 -9.53
C ASP A 113 -6.13 7.85 -8.89
N CYS A 114 -6.20 7.78 -7.56
CA CYS A 114 -7.42 7.36 -6.85
C CYS A 114 -8.53 8.41 -7.00
N MET A 115 -8.18 9.70 -6.93
CA MET A 115 -9.14 10.81 -6.97
C MET A 115 -9.78 11.04 -8.35
N THR A 116 -9.13 10.65 -9.44
CA THR A 116 -9.62 10.94 -10.80
C THR A 116 -10.79 10.08 -11.24
N LYS A 117 -11.15 9.05 -10.45
CA LYS A 117 -12.06 7.98 -10.86
C LYS A 117 -13.46 8.04 -10.24
N ALA A 118 -13.71 8.94 -9.28
CA ALA A 118 -14.91 8.89 -8.46
C ALA A 118 -15.79 10.15 -8.58
N ASP A 119 -17.11 9.94 -8.50
CA ASP A 119 -18.10 11.01 -8.39
C ASP A 119 -17.96 11.71 -7.03
N ALA A 120 -17.81 13.04 -7.04
CA ALA A 120 -17.55 13.82 -5.83
C ALA A 120 -18.67 13.72 -4.79
N LYS A 121 -19.94 13.61 -5.21
CA LYS A 121 -21.06 13.47 -4.29
C LYS A 121 -21.06 12.07 -3.66
N LEU A 122 -20.82 11.04 -4.46
CA LEU A 122 -20.71 9.67 -3.96
C LEU A 122 -19.57 9.54 -2.93
N LEU A 123 -18.43 10.19 -3.17
CA LEU A 123 -17.32 10.21 -2.21
C LEU A 123 -17.72 10.87 -0.89
N GLU A 124 -18.33 12.05 -0.91
CA GLU A 124 -18.77 12.74 0.31
C GLU A 124 -19.78 11.89 1.10
N ASP A 125 -20.71 11.21 0.42
CA ASP A 125 -21.68 10.32 1.06
C ASP A 125 -20.98 9.14 1.76
N LYS A 126 -19.95 8.56 1.13
CA LYS A 126 -19.12 7.50 1.73
C LYS A 126 -18.36 8.02 2.95
N TYR A 127 -17.66 9.14 2.84
CA TYR A 127 -16.91 9.74 3.96
C TYR A 127 -17.82 10.08 5.13
N THR A 128 -19.00 10.66 4.88
CA THR A 128 -19.98 10.97 5.91
C THR A 128 -20.45 9.72 6.66
N LYS A 129 -20.61 8.59 5.96
CA LYS A 129 -20.92 7.30 6.60
C LYS A 129 -19.75 6.80 7.45
N ILE A 130 -18.53 6.84 6.91
CA ILE A 130 -17.31 6.42 7.62
C ILE A 130 -17.13 7.22 8.92
N ASP A 131 -17.23 8.56 8.85
CA ASP A 131 -17.10 9.45 10.01
C ASP A 131 -18.09 9.09 11.12
N ARG A 132 -19.35 8.83 10.75
CA ARG A 132 -20.40 8.47 11.71
C ARG A 132 -20.06 7.20 12.49
N GLU A 133 -19.49 6.21 11.83
CA GLU A 133 -19.10 4.96 12.48
C GLU A 133 -17.83 5.14 13.33
N LEU A 134 -16.84 5.89 12.83
CA LEU A 134 -15.61 6.18 13.57
C LEU A 134 -15.89 6.97 14.85
N LYS A 135 -16.79 7.97 14.81
CA LYS A 135 -17.16 8.79 15.98
C LYS A 135 -17.68 7.95 17.17
N LYS A 136 -18.27 6.77 16.92
CA LYS A 136 -18.73 5.88 17.99
C LYS A 136 -17.58 5.22 18.76
N ALA A 137 -16.45 4.97 18.08
CA ALA A 137 -15.28 4.33 18.66
C ALA A 137 -14.28 5.33 19.25
N LEU A 138 -14.21 6.56 18.72
CA LEU A 138 -13.26 7.59 19.12
C LEU A 138 -13.06 7.78 20.64
N PRO A 139 -14.10 7.75 21.50
CA PRO A 139 -13.91 7.89 22.94
C PRO A 139 -13.08 6.76 23.59
N TYR A 140 -13.05 5.57 22.98
CA TYR A 140 -12.34 4.39 23.47
C TYR A 140 -10.94 4.23 22.88
N VAL A 141 -10.60 5.02 21.86
CA VAL A 141 -9.28 4.99 21.23
C VAL A 141 -8.29 5.78 22.09
N LYS A 142 -7.18 5.16 22.46
CA LYS A 142 -6.04 5.78 23.16
C LYS A 142 -4.95 6.23 22.19
N HIS A 143 -4.84 5.58 21.04
CA HIS A 143 -3.78 5.83 20.08
C HIS A 143 -4.37 6.14 18.70
N ILE A 144 -4.26 7.38 18.25
CA ILE A 144 -4.64 7.75 16.88
C ILE A 144 -3.40 7.92 16.02
N SER A 145 -3.46 7.36 14.82
CA SER A 145 -2.54 7.70 13.73
C SER A 145 -3.33 8.30 12.58
N ALA A 146 -2.82 9.34 11.92
CA ALA A 146 -3.47 9.93 10.76
C ALA A 146 -2.51 10.13 9.60
N ASN A 147 -3.01 9.69 8.44
CA ASN A 147 -2.48 9.65 7.08
C ASN A 147 -1.16 8.89 6.85
N GLY A 148 -0.99 8.56 5.57
CA GLY A 148 -0.20 7.45 5.01
C GLY A 148 -0.76 7.07 3.63
N LEU A 149 -1.99 7.51 3.33
CA LEU A 149 -2.64 7.53 2.01
C LEU A 149 -3.29 8.91 1.78
N GLY A 150 -2.50 9.90 1.35
CA GLY A 150 -2.97 11.28 1.15
C GLY A 150 -2.11 12.31 1.91
N GLU A 151 -2.59 13.55 2.01
CA GLU A 151 -1.97 14.63 2.79
C GLU A 151 -2.90 15.11 3.92
N LEU A 152 -2.39 15.12 5.16
CA LEU A 152 -3.15 15.47 6.37
C LEU A 152 -4.00 16.71 6.21
N PHE A 153 -3.36 17.81 5.81
CA PHE A 153 -3.96 19.14 5.93
C PHE A 153 -4.95 19.47 4.81
N VAL A 154 -5.18 18.54 3.88
CA VAL A 154 -6.28 18.60 2.90
C VAL A 154 -7.36 17.53 3.13
N SER A 155 -7.15 16.61 4.07
CA SER A 155 -8.11 15.57 4.48
C SER A 155 -9.13 16.14 5.47
N LYS A 156 -10.18 16.78 4.94
CA LYS A 156 -11.21 17.51 5.69
C LYS A 156 -11.86 16.65 6.79
N HIS A 157 -12.26 15.42 6.47
CA HIS A 157 -12.97 14.56 7.41
C HIS A 157 -12.05 14.08 8.55
N THR A 158 -10.82 13.71 8.20
CA THR A 158 -9.77 13.27 9.11
C THR A 158 -9.39 14.39 10.07
N LEU A 159 -9.19 15.62 9.56
CA LEU A 159 -8.94 16.80 10.40
C LEU A 159 -10.09 17.07 11.35
N GLN A 160 -11.34 16.94 10.90
CA GLN A 160 -12.51 17.13 11.76
C GLN A 160 -12.55 16.08 12.89
N LEU A 161 -12.31 14.80 12.59
CA LEU A 161 -12.24 13.76 13.61
C LEU A 161 -11.12 14.04 14.62
N LEU A 162 -9.93 14.46 14.16
CA LEU A 162 -8.81 14.81 15.03
C LEU A 162 -9.12 16.02 15.93
N ALA A 163 -9.75 17.05 15.38
CA ALA A 163 -10.13 18.26 16.11
C ALA A 163 -11.18 18.00 17.20
N GLU A 164 -12.13 17.10 16.92
CA GLU A 164 -13.20 16.70 17.82
C GLU A 164 -12.82 15.55 18.76
N TRP A 165 -11.65 14.93 18.58
CA TRP A 165 -11.25 13.75 19.36
C TRP A 165 -10.95 14.10 20.81
N GLU A 166 -11.70 13.43 21.70
CA GLU A 166 -11.59 13.52 23.14
C GLU A 166 -11.70 12.10 23.72
N PRO A 167 -10.57 11.39 23.89
CA PRO A 167 -10.55 10.05 24.48
C PRO A 167 -10.93 10.08 25.97
N LEU A 168 -11.52 8.98 26.45
CA LEU A 168 -11.86 8.78 27.86
C LEU A 168 -10.63 8.49 28.74
N ALA A 169 -9.53 8.03 28.13
CA ALA A 169 -8.30 7.74 28.84
C ALA A 169 -7.57 9.01 29.28
N GLU A 170 -6.77 8.90 30.34
CA GLU A 170 -5.99 10.03 30.84
C GLU A 170 -4.95 10.49 29.80
N PRO A 171 -4.64 11.79 29.69
CA PRO A 171 -3.76 12.32 28.64
C PRO A 171 -2.39 11.64 28.55
N GLU A 172 -1.85 11.13 29.65
CA GLU A 172 -0.56 10.44 29.71
C GLU A 172 -0.58 9.07 29.04
N GLU A 173 -1.75 8.44 28.91
CA GLU A 173 -1.95 7.16 28.21
C GLU A 173 -2.17 7.36 26.71
N VAL A 174 -2.47 8.59 26.28
CA VAL A 174 -2.90 8.90 24.93
C VAL A 174 -1.70 9.31 24.06
N SER A 175 -1.68 8.79 22.83
CA SER A 175 -0.67 9.19 21.84
C SER A 175 -1.25 9.45 20.46
N VAL A 176 -0.59 10.35 19.74
CA VAL A 176 -0.92 10.72 18.37
C VAL A 176 0.29 10.54 17.48
N MET A 177 0.11 9.93 16.31
CA MET A 177 1.09 9.92 15.22
C MET A 177 0.49 10.60 13.99
N LEU A 178 1.09 11.70 13.56
CA LEU A 178 0.69 12.40 12.33
C LEU A 178 1.77 12.20 11.28
N GLU A 179 1.40 11.76 10.08
CA GLU A 179 2.28 11.87 8.91
C GLU A 179 1.85 13.10 8.08
N THR A 180 2.71 13.65 7.23
CA THR A 180 2.39 14.81 6.34
C THR A 180 3.57 15.08 5.41
N ASN A 181 3.33 15.76 4.30
CA ASN A 181 4.37 16.30 3.43
C ASN A 181 4.92 17.66 3.89
N GLY A 182 4.32 18.28 4.91
CA GLY A 182 4.79 19.50 5.55
C GLY A 182 4.46 20.81 4.81
N SER A 183 3.95 20.75 3.58
CA SER A 183 3.67 21.94 2.74
C SER A 183 2.60 22.88 3.30
N LEU A 184 1.73 22.34 4.15
CA LEU A 184 0.64 23.06 4.81
C LEU A 184 0.77 23.04 6.35
N PHE A 185 1.90 22.58 6.89
CA PHE A 185 2.12 22.57 8.34
C PHE A 185 2.53 23.95 8.86
N ASP A 186 1.65 24.94 8.68
CA ASP A 186 1.78 26.27 9.24
C ASP A 186 0.86 26.46 10.46
N GLU A 187 0.97 27.62 11.10
CA GLU A 187 0.20 27.94 12.30
C GLU A 187 -1.32 27.89 12.06
N ALA A 188 -1.78 28.34 10.89
CA ALA A 188 -3.20 28.39 10.59
C ALA A 188 -3.81 26.98 10.49
N HIS A 189 -3.10 26.05 9.87
CA HIS A 189 -3.54 24.66 9.77
C HIS A 189 -3.38 23.89 11.08
N PHE A 190 -2.24 24.05 11.78
CA PHE A 190 -2.03 23.37 13.06
C PHE A 190 -3.07 23.80 14.11
N ARG A 191 -3.53 25.05 14.09
CA ARG A 191 -4.59 25.54 14.98
C ARG A 191 -5.88 24.71 14.92
N GLN A 192 -6.17 24.08 13.78
CA GLN A 192 -7.36 23.23 13.62
C GLN A 192 -7.30 21.96 14.49
N ILE A 193 -6.09 21.49 14.82
CA ILE A 193 -5.83 20.27 15.60
C ILE A 193 -4.95 20.56 16.83
N ALA A 194 -4.98 21.80 17.33
CA ALA A 194 -4.15 22.21 18.47
C ALA A 194 -4.53 21.50 19.78
N ASN A 195 -5.73 20.93 19.86
CA ASN A 195 -6.17 20.06 20.96
C ASN A 195 -5.24 18.86 21.14
N LEU A 196 -4.55 18.39 20.09
CA LEU A 196 -3.66 17.24 20.15
C LEU A 196 -2.36 17.52 20.93
N GLY A 197 -1.99 18.80 21.09
CA GLY A 197 -0.77 19.21 21.80
C GLY A 197 -0.77 18.91 23.31
N LYS A 198 -1.90 18.47 23.88
CA LYS A 198 -1.99 18.00 25.27
C LYS A 198 -1.61 16.52 25.46
N TYR A 199 -1.46 15.78 24.36
CA TYR A 199 -1.14 14.35 24.35
C TYR A 199 0.31 14.09 23.90
N LYS A 200 0.73 12.82 23.87
CA LYS A 200 2.02 12.43 23.28
C LYS A 200 1.97 12.51 21.76
N LEU A 201 2.29 13.68 21.21
CA LEU A 201 2.23 13.98 19.78
C LEU A 201 3.56 13.68 19.08
N SER A 202 3.54 12.71 18.18
CA SER A 202 4.62 12.38 17.25
C SER A 202 4.25 12.84 15.84
N VAL A 203 5.20 13.42 15.13
CA VAL A 203 5.00 13.93 13.77
C VAL A 203 6.10 13.39 12.86
N ALA A 204 5.72 12.78 11.75
CA ALA A 204 6.61 12.41 10.66
C ALA A 204 6.34 13.28 9.42
N ILE A 205 7.33 14.03 8.97
CA ILE A 205 7.22 14.87 7.76
C ILE A 205 8.08 14.29 6.65
N THR A 206 7.47 13.96 5.51
CA THR A 206 8.22 13.46 4.35
C THR A 206 8.55 14.59 3.38
N VAL A 207 9.85 14.88 3.26
CA VAL A 207 10.41 15.90 2.36
C VAL A 207 11.27 15.21 1.31
N LEU A 208 10.92 15.36 0.03
CA LEU A 208 11.61 14.65 -1.06
C LEU A 208 12.98 15.24 -1.37
N SER A 209 13.16 16.55 -1.21
CA SER A 209 14.44 17.24 -1.38
C SER A 209 14.36 18.63 -0.76
N PHE A 210 15.53 19.19 -0.40
CA PHE A 210 15.66 20.59 -0.03
C PHE A 210 16.18 21.47 -1.18
N GLU A 211 16.40 20.90 -2.37
CA GLU A 211 16.68 21.67 -3.59
C GLU A 211 15.37 21.88 -4.35
N ASP A 212 15.04 23.14 -4.68
CA ASP A 212 13.73 23.53 -5.22
C ASP A 212 13.35 22.75 -6.48
N GLU A 213 14.29 22.60 -7.41
CA GLU A 213 14.05 21.90 -8.68
C GLU A 213 13.67 20.43 -8.45
N ILE A 214 14.46 19.72 -7.64
CA ILE A 214 14.22 18.31 -7.34
C ILE A 214 12.95 18.15 -6.51
N TYR A 215 12.74 19.02 -5.52
CA TYR A 215 11.52 19.03 -4.71
C TYR A 215 10.26 19.16 -5.57
N ARG A 216 10.22 20.13 -6.48
CA ARG A 216 9.06 20.40 -7.34
C ARG A 216 8.86 19.31 -8.38
N GLU A 217 9.94 18.79 -8.97
CA GLU A 217 9.86 17.66 -9.91
C GLU A 217 9.31 16.41 -9.22
N LEU A 218 9.86 16.03 -8.07
CA LEU A 218 9.49 14.78 -7.41
C LEU A 218 8.11 14.83 -6.75
N SER A 219 7.70 15.98 -6.23
CA SER A 219 6.38 16.16 -5.59
C SER A 219 5.28 16.55 -6.57
N GLY A 220 5.63 17.04 -7.76
CA GLY A 220 4.68 17.61 -8.72
C GLY A 220 4.02 18.91 -8.23
N THR A 221 4.54 19.54 -7.18
CA THR A 221 4.00 20.79 -6.64
C THR A 221 4.52 22.03 -7.39
N ARG A 222 3.75 23.11 -7.32
CA ARG A 222 4.17 24.45 -7.77
C ARG A 222 4.62 25.35 -6.62
N GLN A 223 4.46 24.90 -5.37
CA GLN A 223 4.89 25.64 -4.20
C GLN A 223 6.42 25.73 -4.16
N SER A 224 6.97 26.89 -3.78
CA SER A 224 8.42 27.05 -3.54
C SER A 224 8.85 26.21 -2.34
N ILE A 225 10.07 25.69 -2.38
CA ILE A 225 10.72 25.06 -1.23
C ILE A 225 10.81 26.00 -0.01
N ASP A 226 10.86 27.32 -0.22
CA ASP A 226 10.96 28.30 0.88
C ASP A 226 9.78 28.18 1.85
N LYS A 227 8.57 27.97 1.31
CA LYS A 227 7.37 27.80 2.14
C LYS A 227 7.42 26.52 2.97
N LEU A 228 7.97 25.44 2.43
CA LEU A 228 8.20 24.22 3.19
C LEU A 228 9.24 24.47 4.30
N ILE A 229 10.33 25.18 3.99
CA ILE A 229 11.36 25.51 4.99
C ILE A 229 10.78 26.37 6.12
N GLU A 230 9.95 27.36 5.81
CA GLU A 230 9.21 28.16 6.81
C GLU A 230 8.34 27.27 7.72
N ASN A 231 7.58 26.35 7.12
CA ASN A 231 6.74 25.42 7.87
C ASN A 231 7.57 24.49 8.77
N LEU A 232 8.71 23.98 8.29
CA LEU A 232 9.61 23.15 9.09
C LEU A 232 10.22 23.93 10.28
N ARG A 233 10.52 25.22 10.10
CA ARG A 233 10.93 26.09 11.22
C ARG A 233 9.81 26.31 12.23
N TYR A 234 8.57 26.43 11.77
CA TYR A 234 7.41 26.48 12.66
C TYR A 234 7.24 25.17 13.45
N VAL A 235 7.32 24.01 12.78
CA VAL A 235 7.27 22.68 13.41
C VAL A 235 8.39 22.52 14.44
N ARG A 236 9.62 22.94 14.11
CA ARG A 236 10.73 22.99 15.07
C ARG A 236 10.37 23.80 16.32
N SER A 237 9.72 24.96 16.15
CA SER A 237 9.29 25.78 17.29
C SER A 237 8.26 25.06 18.18
N LEU A 238 7.38 24.22 17.61
CA LEU A 238 6.44 23.40 18.38
C LEU A 238 7.17 22.28 19.14
N ARG A 239 8.20 21.69 18.53
CA ARG A 239 9.07 20.70 19.16
C ARG A 239 9.84 21.28 20.35
N GLU A 240 10.42 22.47 20.18
CA GLU A 240 11.15 23.19 21.24
C GLU A 240 10.22 23.61 22.40
N LYS A 241 8.94 23.90 22.12
CA LYS A 241 7.91 24.17 23.14
C LYS A 241 7.39 22.91 23.84
N GLY A 242 7.80 21.71 23.41
CA GLY A 242 7.31 20.44 23.95
C GLY A 242 5.89 20.06 23.51
N ILE A 243 5.31 20.77 22.54
CA ILE A 243 3.98 20.48 21.97
C ILE A 243 4.06 19.26 21.06
N ILE A 244 5.11 19.18 20.24
CA ILE A 244 5.49 17.96 19.54
C ILE A 244 6.51 17.25 20.44
N ASN A 245 6.25 15.99 20.79
CA ASN A 245 7.11 15.19 21.65
C ASN A 245 8.20 14.47 20.84
N TYR A 246 7.91 14.15 19.58
CA TYR A 246 8.84 13.47 18.68
C TYR A 246 8.67 13.96 17.24
N LEU A 247 9.77 14.37 16.61
CA LEU A 247 9.81 14.82 15.23
C LEU A 247 10.70 13.89 14.38
N GLU A 248 10.10 13.25 13.39
CA GLU A 248 10.82 12.54 12.35
C GLU A 248 10.74 13.30 11.02
N LEU A 249 11.89 13.46 10.36
CA LEU A 249 11.94 13.94 8.99
C LEU A 249 12.36 12.78 8.09
N ALA A 250 11.55 12.50 7.07
CA ALA A 250 11.75 11.37 6.17
C ALA A 250 11.97 11.83 4.74
N THR A 251 12.63 11.01 3.94
CA THR A 251 12.64 11.14 2.48
C THR A 251 12.42 9.79 1.82
N VAL A 252 11.90 9.81 0.60
CA VAL A 252 11.91 8.65 -0.30
C VAL A 252 13.05 8.87 -1.29
N TYR A 253 14.16 8.17 -1.09
CA TYR A 253 15.31 8.30 -1.96
C TYR A 253 15.16 7.45 -3.22
N GLN A 254 15.56 8.06 -4.32
CA GLN A 254 15.54 7.51 -5.67
C GLN A 254 16.63 8.19 -6.50
N ASP A 255 16.73 7.83 -7.78
CA ASP A 255 17.78 8.31 -8.67
C ASP A 255 18.00 9.83 -8.67
N LYS A 256 16.90 10.58 -8.60
CA LYS A 256 16.95 12.04 -8.63
C LYS A 256 17.57 12.69 -7.39
N ASN A 257 17.41 12.11 -6.20
CA ASN A 257 17.72 12.78 -4.93
C ASN A 257 18.73 12.03 -4.04
N TYR A 258 19.15 10.80 -4.38
CA TYR A 258 20.02 10.03 -3.47
C TYR A 258 21.36 10.73 -3.17
N ARG A 259 21.89 11.53 -4.11
CA ARG A 259 23.14 12.29 -3.92
C ARG A 259 23.02 13.36 -2.82
N GLN A 260 21.79 13.75 -2.51
CA GLN A 260 21.48 14.78 -1.52
C GLN A 260 21.29 14.22 -0.11
N LEU A 261 21.25 12.89 0.06
CA LEU A 261 20.99 12.27 1.36
C LEU A 261 21.91 12.80 2.48
N PRO A 262 23.23 13.01 2.26
CA PRO A 262 24.07 13.57 3.31
C PRO A 262 23.66 14.98 3.74
N GLU A 263 23.37 15.87 2.79
CA GLU A 263 22.93 17.24 3.08
C GLU A 263 21.54 17.25 3.72
N PHE A 264 20.63 16.45 3.18
CA PHE A 264 19.29 16.26 3.72
C PHE A 264 19.36 15.86 5.20
N SER A 265 20.10 14.79 5.52
CA SER A 265 20.24 14.31 6.89
C SER A 265 20.85 15.36 7.82
N ARG A 266 21.88 16.09 7.37
CA ARG A 266 22.48 17.16 8.16
C ARG A 266 21.47 18.25 8.49
N ARG A 267 20.77 18.78 7.48
CA ARG A 267 19.76 19.84 7.68
C ARG A 267 18.61 19.38 8.57
N CYS A 268 18.13 18.15 8.40
CA CYS A 268 17.10 17.59 9.28
C CYS A 268 17.50 17.63 10.76
N ILE A 269 18.75 17.29 11.07
CA ILE A 269 19.26 17.25 12.45
C ILE A 269 19.58 18.66 12.95
N GLU A 270 20.37 19.42 12.21
CA GLU A 270 20.98 20.68 12.67
C GLU A 270 20.04 21.89 12.50
N GLU A 271 19.33 21.98 11.37
CA GLU A 271 18.47 23.13 11.07
C GLU A 271 17.05 22.92 11.60
N PHE A 272 16.51 21.70 11.49
CA PHE A 272 15.11 21.44 11.80
C PHE A 272 14.88 20.69 13.11
N GLY A 273 15.95 20.27 13.79
CA GLY A 273 15.86 19.70 15.14
C GLY A 273 15.16 18.34 15.20
N ALA A 274 15.25 17.54 14.12
CA ALA A 274 14.64 16.21 14.10
C ALA A 274 15.23 15.28 15.17
N ASP A 275 14.36 14.49 15.79
CA ASP A 275 14.73 13.39 16.68
C ASP A 275 15.18 12.17 15.86
N SER A 276 14.58 11.97 14.69
CA SER A 276 14.93 10.91 13.72
C SER A 276 14.92 11.44 12.28
N VAL A 277 15.80 10.89 11.46
CA VAL A 277 15.84 11.06 10.01
C VAL A 277 15.68 9.71 9.35
N ARG A 278 14.57 9.51 8.62
CA ARG A 278 14.26 8.24 7.98
C ARG A 278 14.52 8.29 6.48
N LEU A 279 15.51 7.52 6.03
CA LEU A 279 15.85 7.38 4.61
C LEU A 279 15.13 6.16 4.07
N ARG A 280 14.00 6.37 3.40
CA ARG A 280 13.21 5.29 2.80
C ARG A 280 13.65 5.09 1.36
N PRO A 281 14.00 3.88 0.92
CA PRO A 281 14.17 3.64 -0.50
C PRO A 281 12.84 3.75 -1.24
N PHE A 282 12.90 4.14 -2.51
CA PHE A 282 11.79 3.93 -3.43
C PHE A 282 11.40 2.45 -3.48
N ASP A 283 10.10 2.20 -3.38
CA ASP A 283 9.49 0.88 -3.51
C ASP A 283 8.20 1.04 -4.32
N PRO A 284 8.08 0.41 -5.50
CA PRO A 284 6.94 0.61 -6.37
C PRO A 284 5.66 0.02 -5.76
N TRP A 285 4.55 0.75 -5.87
CA TRP A 285 3.23 0.30 -5.37
C TRP A 285 2.62 -0.84 -6.22
N GLY A 286 3.23 -1.16 -7.36
CA GLY A 286 2.76 -2.15 -8.30
C GLY A 286 3.91 -2.74 -9.12
N GLU A 287 3.56 -3.27 -10.29
CA GLU A 287 4.57 -3.79 -11.21
C GLU A 287 5.42 -2.63 -11.73
N ALA A 288 6.73 -2.72 -11.52
CA ALA A 288 7.68 -1.69 -11.93
C ALA A 288 7.88 -1.71 -13.45
N GLY A 289 7.57 -0.59 -14.11
CA GLY A 289 8.00 -0.32 -15.47
C GLY A 289 9.44 0.21 -15.50
N MET A 290 9.88 0.66 -16.68
CA MET A 290 11.25 1.18 -16.85
C MET A 290 11.51 2.41 -15.98
N ASN A 291 10.50 3.27 -15.79
CA ASN A 291 10.63 4.46 -14.97
C ASN A 291 10.85 4.10 -13.50
N GLU A 292 10.02 3.23 -12.93
CA GLU A 292 10.14 2.76 -11.55
C GLU A 292 11.46 1.99 -11.35
N TRP A 293 11.88 1.20 -12.34
CA TRP A 293 13.16 0.50 -12.30
C TRP A 293 14.35 1.47 -12.26
N LEU A 294 14.29 2.59 -12.99
CA LEU A 294 15.28 3.66 -12.95
C LEU A 294 15.21 4.48 -11.65
N MET A 295 14.10 4.47 -10.91
CA MET A 295 14.02 5.17 -9.63
C MET A 295 14.78 4.43 -8.52
N ASP A 296 14.81 3.09 -8.53
CA ASP A 296 15.47 2.31 -7.48
C ASP A 296 16.99 2.16 -7.67
N VAL A 297 17.73 3.15 -7.16
CA VAL A 297 19.21 3.16 -7.19
C VAL A 297 19.89 2.02 -6.43
N ARG A 298 19.16 1.30 -5.57
CA ARG A 298 19.70 0.12 -4.88
C ARG A 298 19.79 -1.09 -5.80
N ASN A 299 19.14 -1.04 -6.96
CA ASN A 299 19.22 -2.12 -7.93
C ASN A 299 20.63 -2.21 -8.52
N VAL A 300 21.24 -3.39 -8.43
CA VAL A 300 22.62 -3.64 -8.88
C VAL A 300 22.82 -3.39 -10.38
N TYR A 301 21.74 -3.47 -11.16
CA TYR A 301 21.73 -3.17 -12.59
C TYR A 301 21.56 -1.69 -12.91
N HIS A 302 21.21 -0.86 -11.91
CA HIS A 302 21.01 0.58 -12.11
C HIS A 302 22.32 1.28 -12.49
N PRO A 303 22.36 2.16 -13.52
CA PRO A 303 23.59 2.82 -13.96
C PRO A 303 24.34 3.57 -12.85
N HIS A 304 23.59 4.13 -11.90
CA HIS A 304 24.13 4.89 -10.78
C HIS A 304 24.33 4.08 -9.49
N HIS A 305 24.14 2.75 -9.51
CA HIS A 305 24.23 1.94 -8.29
C HIS A 305 25.55 2.09 -7.53
N LYS A 306 26.69 2.09 -8.27
CA LYS A 306 28.02 2.27 -7.66
C LYS A 306 28.21 3.65 -7.02
N ASP A 307 27.65 4.69 -7.63
CA ASP A 307 27.69 6.06 -7.10
C ASP A 307 26.81 6.17 -5.84
N PHE A 308 25.63 5.56 -5.86
CA PHE A 308 24.77 5.43 -4.66
C PHE A 308 25.51 4.78 -3.49
N LEU A 309 26.17 3.63 -3.70
CA LEU A 309 26.97 2.98 -2.65
C LEU A 309 28.09 3.87 -2.12
N GLN A 310 28.65 4.75 -2.96
CA GLN A 310 29.67 5.70 -2.52
C GLN A 310 29.08 6.84 -1.69
N VAL A 311 27.91 7.36 -2.05
CA VAL A 311 27.18 8.36 -1.25
C VAL A 311 26.82 7.81 0.13
N MET A 312 26.35 6.56 0.20
CA MET A 312 25.94 5.90 1.45
C MET A 312 27.08 5.73 2.47
N LYS A 313 28.35 5.84 2.05
CA LYS A 313 29.52 5.83 2.95
C LYS A 313 29.75 7.15 3.69
N ASN A 314 28.98 8.20 3.39
CA ASN A 314 29.15 9.48 4.06
C ASN A 314 28.91 9.34 5.58
N PRO A 315 29.82 9.82 6.45
CA PRO A 315 29.71 9.63 7.90
C PRO A 315 28.41 10.13 8.52
N VAL A 316 27.79 11.19 7.97
CA VAL A 316 26.53 11.73 8.50
C VAL A 316 25.39 10.70 8.40
N LEU A 317 25.45 9.78 7.42
CA LEU A 317 24.44 8.74 7.23
C LEU A 317 24.56 7.59 8.24
N SER A 318 25.66 7.54 9.00
CA SER A 318 25.85 6.63 10.14
C SER A 318 25.56 7.31 11.49
N HIS A 319 25.06 8.55 11.47
CA HIS A 319 24.68 9.25 12.70
C HIS A 319 23.54 8.50 13.43
N PRO A 320 23.51 8.43 14.77
CA PRO A 320 22.52 7.63 15.51
C PRO A 320 21.05 7.99 15.27
N LYS A 321 20.80 9.23 14.82
CA LYS A 321 19.47 9.72 14.43
C LYS A 321 19.10 9.40 12.98
N VAL A 322 20.01 8.89 12.16
CA VAL A 322 19.76 8.60 10.74
C VAL A 322 19.51 7.11 10.59
N HIS A 323 18.36 6.77 10.02
CA HIS A 323 17.91 5.40 9.83
C HIS A 323 17.76 5.11 8.34
N ASP A 324 18.67 4.30 7.78
CA ASP A 324 18.48 3.70 6.46
C ASP A 324 17.46 2.57 6.57
N TRP A 325 16.24 2.84 6.11
CA TRP A 325 15.15 1.87 6.15
C TRP A 325 15.38 0.71 5.15
N GLY A 326 16.24 0.91 4.14
CA GLY A 326 16.69 -0.16 3.26
C GLY A 326 17.60 -1.17 3.96
N GLY A 327 18.19 -0.81 5.10
CA GLY A 327 19.09 -1.66 5.88
C GLY A 327 20.30 -2.16 5.07
N GLY A 328 20.76 -1.38 4.09
CA GLY A 328 21.83 -1.78 3.17
C GLY A 328 21.49 -2.94 2.23
N LYS A 329 20.23 -3.35 2.13
CA LYS A 329 19.81 -4.45 1.23
C LYS A 329 19.70 -3.98 -0.22
N GLU A 330 20.06 -4.87 -1.14
CA GLU A 330 19.86 -4.68 -2.57
C GLU A 330 18.36 -4.66 -2.93
N SER A 331 18.04 -4.02 -4.05
CA SER A 331 16.68 -4.01 -4.60
C SER A 331 16.24 -5.43 -5.02
N GLY A 332 14.95 -5.71 -4.85
CA GLY A 332 14.31 -6.93 -5.36
C GLY A 332 13.85 -6.84 -6.83
N LEU A 333 14.05 -5.71 -7.52
CA LEU A 333 13.51 -5.52 -8.89
C LEU A 333 14.20 -6.37 -9.97
N GLY A 334 15.48 -6.72 -9.78
CA GLY A 334 16.26 -7.52 -10.72
C GLY A 334 16.60 -6.80 -12.04
N PRO A 335 16.90 -7.55 -13.13
CA PRO A 335 17.22 -6.99 -14.44
C PRO A 335 16.13 -6.07 -15.01
N GLU A 336 16.43 -5.30 -16.06
CA GLU A 336 15.45 -4.34 -16.59
C GLU A 336 14.11 -5.00 -17.01
N PRO A 337 12.96 -4.32 -16.82
CA PRO A 337 11.65 -4.91 -17.09
C PRO A 337 11.49 -5.33 -18.55
N TYR A 338 12.25 -4.73 -19.48
CA TYR A 338 12.23 -5.15 -20.88
C TYR A 338 12.64 -6.61 -21.07
N VAL A 339 13.45 -7.20 -20.18
CA VAL A 339 13.72 -8.65 -20.19
C VAL A 339 12.41 -9.44 -20.01
N LYS A 340 11.50 -9.00 -19.12
CA LYS A 340 10.14 -9.58 -18.98
C LYS A 340 9.27 -9.29 -20.20
N THR A 341 9.37 -8.08 -20.77
CA THR A 341 8.65 -7.71 -22.00
C THR A 341 9.07 -8.57 -23.19
N ARG A 342 10.32 -9.05 -23.26
CA ARG A 342 10.74 -10.02 -24.29
C ARG A 342 9.99 -11.34 -24.18
N THR A 343 9.78 -11.86 -22.97
CA THR A 343 8.99 -13.07 -22.77
C THR A 343 7.54 -12.85 -23.24
N MET A 344 6.92 -11.73 -22.85
CA MET A 344 5.58 -11.38 -23.34
C MET A 344 5.53 -11.24 -24.87
N PHE A 345 6.55 -10.63 -25.48
CA PHE A 345 6.68 -10.53 -26.93
C PHE A 345 6.81 -11.91 -27.60
N SER A 346 7.61 -12.80 -27.03
CA SER A 346 7.76 -14.18 -27.52
C SER A 346 6.43 -14.94 -27.45
N ILE A 347 5.69 -14.81 -26.34
CA ILE A 347 4.37 -15.41 -26.20
C ILE A 347 3.39 -14.82 -27.23
N MET A 348 3.38 -13.50 -27.42
CA MET A 348 2.54 -12.86 -28.46
C MET A 348 2.92 -13.35 -29.87
N ASN A 349 4.21 -13.51 -30.16
CA ASN A 349 4.68 -14.11 -31.41
C ASN A 349 4.17 -15.56 -31.54
N GLY A 350 4.18 -16.35 -30.47
CA GLY A 350 3.58 -17.69 -30.45
C GLY A 350 2.06 -17.68 -30.69
N ILE A 351 1.32 -16.72 -30.14
CA ILE A 351 -0.14 -16.62 -30.33
C ILE A 351 -0.52 -16.26 -31.77
N PHE A 352 0.23 -15.36 -32.40
CA PHE A 352 -0.14 -14.77 -33.70
C PHE A 352 0.65 -15.31 -34.90
N CYS A 353 1.87 -15.80 -34.68
CA CYS A 353 2.80 -16.15 -35.75
C CYS A 353 3.22 -17.63 -35.75
N ASP A 354 2.90 -18.41 -34.71
CA ASP A 354 3.06 -19.87 -34.77
C ASP A 354 1.84 -20.53 -35.44
N ASP A 355 2.07 -21.13 -36.60
CA ASP A 355 1.06 -21.85 -37.38
C ASP A 355 0.39 -22.99 -36.60
N PHE A 356 1.07 -23.55 -35.59
CA PHE A 356 0.55 -24.64 -34.77
C PHE A 356 -0.24 -24.18 -33.55
N PHE A 357 -0.29 -22.88 -33.24
CA PHE A 357 -0.95 -22.37 -32.04
C PHE A 357 -2.41 -22.82 -31.94
N LEU A 358 -3.23 -22.56 -32.98
CA LEU A 358 -4.64 -22.96 -32.98
C LEU A 358 -4.82 -24.48 -32.94
N SER A 359 -3.88 -25.25 -33.49
CA SER A 359 -3.91 -26.72 -33.39
C SER A 359 -3.70 -27.19 -31.95
N ARG A 360 -2.82 -26.54 -31.19
CA ARG A 360 -2.57 -26.84 -29.77
C ARG A 360 -3.76 -26.40 -28.91
N VAL A 361 -4.33 -25.22 -29.16
CA VAL A 361 -5.57 -24.79 -28.51
C VAL A 361 -6.66 -25.82 -28.76
N LYS A 362 -6.91 -26.22 -30.00
CA LYS A 362 -7.92 -27.24 -30.33
C LYS A 362 -7.65 -28.53 -29.56
N LYS A 363 -6.41 -29.04 -29.54
CA LYS A 363 -6.05 -30.27 -28.82
C LYS A 363 -6.45 -30.24 -27.34
N TYR A 364 -6.32 -29.11 -26.66
CA TYR A 364 -6.53 -29.02 -25.21
C TYR A 364 -7.88 -28.41 -24.80
N CYS A 365 -8.55 -27.72 -25.72
CA CYS A 365 -9.74 -26.91 -25.42
C CYS A 365 -11.00 -27.32 -26.21
N ASP A 366 -10.93 -28.31 -27.11
CA ASP A 366 -12.07 -28.70 -27.96
C ASP A 366 -13.32 -29.03 -27.13
N GLY A 367 -14.46 -28.51 -27.57
CA GLY A 367 -15.75 -28.75 -26.91
C GLY A 367 -15.93 -28.13 -25.52
N THR A 368 -15.03 -27.25 -25.08
CA THR A 368 -15.13 -26.56 -23.78
C THR A 368 -15.27 -25.06 -23.93
N LYS A 369 -15.98 -24.44 -22.98
CA LYS A 369 -16.00 -22.98 -22.81
C LYS A 369 -14.65 -22.51 -22.25
N LEU A 370 -14.23 -21.32 -22.64
CA LEU A 370 -12.93 -20.78 -22.27
C LEU A 370 -13.02 -19.64 -21.27
N VAL A 371 -12.08 -19.64 -20.33
CA VAL A 371 -11.82 -18.52 -19.42
C VAL A 371 -10.35 -18.15 -19.51
N ILE A 372 -10.07 -16.84 -19.57
CA ILE A 372 -8.71 -16.32 -19.62
C ILE A 372 -8.38 -15.65 -18.28
N TYR A 373 -7.35 -16.13 -17.60
CA TYR A 373 -6.87 -15.56 -16.35
C TYR A 373 -5.66 -14.66 -16.59
N GLY A 374 -5.73 -13.41 -16.12
CA GLY A 374 -4.69 -12.39 -16.22
C GLY A 374 -4.81 -11.54 -17.50
N MET A 375 -5.42 -10.36 -17.37
CA MET A 375 -5.75 -9.47 -18.51
C MET A 375 -4.66 -8.44 -18.79
N THR A 376 -3.41 -8.90 -18.76
CA THR A 376 -2.25 -8.15 -19.29
C THR A 376 -2.32 -8.07 -20.82
N VAL A 377 -1.27 -7.56 -21.47
CA VAL A 377 -1.18 -7.54 -22.94
C VAL A 377 -1.34 -8.95 -23.54
N VAL A 378 -0.82 -9.99 -22.87
CA VAL A 378 -0.90 -11.38 -23.31
C VAL A 378 -2.34 -11.90 -23.23
N GLY A 379 -3.03 -11.69 -22.10
CA GLY A 379 -4.43 -12.12 -21.94
C GLY A 379 -5.38 -11.41 -22.91
N LYS A 380 -5.17 -10.11 -23.15
CA LYS A 380 -5.91 -9.32 -24.16
C LYS A 380 -5.66 -9.81 -25.58
N ALA A 381 -4.41 -10.11 -25.92
CA ALA A 381 -4.04 -10.71 -27.20
C ALA A 381 -4.71 -12.07 -27.40
N LEU A 382 -4.64 -12.94 -26.39
CA LEU A 382 -5.25 -14.27 -26.41
C LEU A 382 -6.77 -14.19 -26.58
N ALA A 383 -7.45 -13.35 -25.78
CA ALA A 383 -8.89 -13.14 -25.89
C ALA A 383 -9.28 -12.66 -27.29
N SER A 384 -8.53 -11.69 -27.84
CA SER A 384 -8.76 -11.19 -29.20
C SER A 384 -8.54 -12.24 -30.27
N ARG A 385 -7.57 -13.14 -30.08
CA ARG A 385 -7.26 -14.21 -31.03
C ARG A 385 -8.31 -15.31 -31.02
N LEU A 386 -8.85 -15.66 -29.85
CA LEU A 386 -9.74 -16.81 -29.68
C LEU A 386 -11.24 -16.48 -29.79
N LYS A 387 -11.67 -15.25 -29.51
CA LYS A 387 -13.09 -14.88 -29.38
C LYS A 387 -13.99 -15.21 -30.58
N ASN A 388 -13.44 -15.36 -31.78
CA ASN A 388 -14.21 -15.66 -32.99
C ASN A 388 -14.34 -17.17 -33.24
N ASP A 389 -13.41 -17.96 -32.70
CA ASP A 389 -13.30 -19.40 -32.96
C ASP A 389 -13.72 -20.24 -31.73
N TYR A 390 -13.76 -19.63 -30.54
CA TYR A 390 -14.10 -20.28 -29.27
C TYR A 390 -15.01 -19.38 -28.42
N GLU A 391 -15.87 -20.02 -27.61
CA GLU A 391 -16.72 -19.33 -26.64
C GLU A 391 -15.90 -18.94 -25.40
N VAL A 392 -15.37 -17.71 -25.38
CA VAL A 392 -14.71 -17.13 -24.21
C VAL A 392 -15.77 -16.46 -23.35
N VAL A 393 -16.19 -17.13 -22.26
CA VAL A 393 -17.36 -16.73 -21.47
C VAL A 393 -17.10 -15.57 -20.53
N TYR A 394 -15.91 -15.53 -19.92
CA TYR A 394 -15.47 -14.43 -19.07
C TYR A 394 -13.94 -14.46 -18.89
N CYS A 395 -13.39 -13.34 -18.44
CA CYS A 395 -12.00 -13.23 -18.05
C CYS A 395 -11.87 -13.00 -16.54
N LEU A 396 -10.70 -13.36 -15.98
CA LEU A 396 -10.40 -13.18 -14.56
C LEU A 396 -9.21 -12.24 -14.40
N ASP A 397 -9.40 -11.11 -13.72
CA ASP A 397 -8.31 -10.20 -13.35
C ASP A 397 -8.71 -9.35 -12.14
N ARG A 398 -7.87 -9.39 -11.08
CA ARG A 398 -8.15 -8.67 -9.84
C ARG A 398 -8.23 -7.15 -10.01
N LYS A 399 -7.45 -6.57 -10.92
CA LYS A 399 -7.35 -5.11 -11.10
C LYS A 399 -8.38 -4.56 -12.09
N MET A 400 -8.99 -5.44 -12.88
CA MET A 400 -9.96 -5.07 -13.92
C MET A 400 -11.37 -5.58 -13.61
N ASP A 401 -11.68 -5.84 -12.33
CA ASP A 401 -13.00 -6.29 -11.91
C ASP A 401 -14.11 -5.32 -12.36
N GLY A 402 -15.19 -5.87 -12.90
CA GLY A 402 -16.34 -5.12 -13.43
C GLY A 402 -16.09 -4.45 -14.79
N MET A 403 -14.90 -4.59 -15.38
CA MET A 403 -14.62 -4.10 -16.73
C MET A 403 -15.04 -5.12 -17.80
N ASN A 404 -14.95 -4.72 -19.06
CA ASN A 404 -15.18 -5.58 -20.23
C ASN A 404 -14.03 -5.43 -21.22
N TYR A 405 -13.67 -6.51 -21.92
CA TYR A 405 -12.72 -6.47 -23.02
C TYR A 405 -13.25 -7.24 -24.23
N ALA A 406 -13.36 -6.55 -25.37
CA ALA A 406 -13.85 -7.14 -26.63
C ALA A 406 -15.24 -7.80 -26.53
N GLY A 407 -16.11 -7.32 -25.63
CA GLY A 407 -17.44 -7.90 -25.38
C GLY A 407 -17.45 -8.91 -24.23
N ILE A 408 -16.29 -9.34 -23.72
CA ILE A 408 -16.16 -10.36 -22.67
C ILE A 408 -16.05 -9.69 -21.30
N PRO A 409 -16.91 -10.03 -20.31
CA PRO A 409 -16.84 -9.47 -18.97
C PRO A 409 -15.59 -9.93 -18.21
N ILE A 410 -15.05 -9.06 -17.36
CA ILE A 410 -13.89 -9.34 -16.52
C ILE A 410 -14.30 -9.31 -15.06
N TYR A 411 -14.01 -10.39 -14.34
CA TYR A 411 -14.31 -10.55 -12.93
C TYR A 411 -13.05 -10.63 -12.07
N GLY A 412 -13.09 -9.99 -10.91
CA GLY A 412 -12.13 -10.15 -9.84
C GLY A 412 -12.34 -11.44 -9.06
N ILE A 413 -11.38 -11.74 -8.18
CA ILE A 413 -11.39 -12.95 -7.34
C ILE A 413 -12.60 -13.04 -6.39
N ASN A 414 -13.25 -11.92 -6.09
CA ASN A 414 -14.38 -11.86 -5.15
C ASN A 414 -15.68 -12.43 -5.73
N HIS A 415 -15.76 -12.64 -7.05
CA HIS A 415 -16.95 -13.19 -7.72
C HIS A 415 -16.84 -14.69 -7.99
N PHE A 416 -15.80 -15.36 -7.47
CA PHE A 416 -15.53 -16.76 -7.78
C PHE A 416 -16.68 -17.71 -7.43
N GLU A 417 -17.54 -17.36 -6.47
CA GLU A 417 -18.70 -18.17 -6.09
C GLU A 417 -19.83 -18.12 -7.12
N ASP A 418 -19.94 -17.01 -7.85
CA ASP A 418 -21.06 -16.71 -8.75
C ASP A 418 -20.81 -17.15 -10.21
N LEU A 419 -19.60 -17.66 -10.51
CA LEU A 419 -19.15 -17.96 -11.87
C LEU A 419 -19.32 -19.44 -12.23
N ASP A 420 -19.68 -19.70 -13.50
CA ASP A 420 -19.71 -21.05 -14.08
C ASP A 420 -18.28 -21.62 -14.15
N LYS A 421 -18.04 -22.74 -13.46
CA LYS A 421 -16.70 -23.37 -13.34
C LYS A 421 -16.50 -24.53 -14.30
N ASP A 422 -17.51 -24.90 -15.09
CA ASP A 422 -17.39 -25.93 -16.14
C ASP A 422 -16.73 -25.35 -17.39
N VAL A 423 -15.47 -24.92 -17.23
CA VAL A 423 -14.70 -24.16 -18.22
C VAL A 423 -13.24 -24.60 -18.25
N THR A 424 -12.61 -24.53 -19.41
CA THR A 424 -11.14 -24.62 -19.51
C THR A 424 -10.53 -23.25 -19.23
N VAL A 425 -9.62 -23.18 -18.26
CA VAL A 425 -8.94 -21.93 -17.90
C VAL A 425 -7.56 -21.89 -18.55
N ILE A 426 -7.26 -20.80 -19.24
CA ILE A 426 -5.90 -20.50 -19.73
C ILE A 426 -5.31 -19.38 -18.90
N ILE A 427 -4.22 -19.68 -18.17
CA ILE A 427 -3.44 -18.71 -17.40
C ILE A 427 -2.54 -17.95 -18.38
N ALA A 428 -2.88 -16.70 -18.67
CA ALA A 428 -2.20 -15.82 -19.62
C ALA A 428 -1.11 -14.94 -18.97
N LEU A 429 -0.46 -15.46 -17.92
CA LEU A 429 0.65 -14.83 -17.21
C LEU A 429 1.90 -15.70 -17.34
N HIS A 430 3.08 -15.09 -17.40
CA HIS A 430 4.36 -15.80 -17.50
C HIS A 430 5.07 -15.91 -16.14
N TRP A 431 4.36 -15.60 -15.04
CA TRP A 431 4.89 -15.63 -13.68
C TRP A 431 3.82 -16.16 -12.72
N SER A 432 4.26 -16.74 -11.60
CA SER A 432 3.40 -17.24 -10.52
C SER A 432 2.32 -18.24 -10.96
N GLU A 433 2.49 -18.90 -12.10
CA GLU A 433 1.47 -19.76 -12.73
C GLU A 433 1.01 -20.90 -11.81
N ASP A 434 1.94 -21.54 -11.08
CA ASP A 434 1.62 -22.66 -10.19
C ASP A 434 0.81 -22.22 -8.96
N MET A 435 1.10 -21.02 -8.45
CA MET A 435 0.34 -20.41 -7.36
C MET A 435 -1.08 -20.08 -7.82
N ILE A 436 -1.22 -19.49 -9.02
CA ILE A 436 -2.52 -19.16 -9.62
C ILE A 436 -3.33 -20.43 -9.87
N LYS A 437 -2.70 -21.46 -10.44
CA LYS A 437 -3.36 -22.76 -10.66
C LYS A 437 -3.89 -23.34 -9.36
N THR A 438 -3.10 -23.31 -8.29
CA THR A 438 -3.53 -23.76 -6.96
C THR A 438 -4.72 -22.95 -6.45
N MET A 439 -4.71 -21.63 -6.63
CA MET A 439 -5.81 -20.74 -6.25
C MET A 439 -7.10 -21.07 -7.01
N LEU A 440 -7.01 -21.28 -8.32
CA LEU A 440 -8.16 -21.65 -9.16
C LEU A 440 -8.74 -23.02 -8.76
N ILE A 441 -7.90 -24.00 -8.47
CA ILE A 441 -8.34 -25.32 -7.97
C ILE A 441 -9.11 -25.15 -6.66
N LYS A 442 -8.57 -24.36 -5.71
CA LYS A 442 -9.26 -24.07 -4.44
C LYS A 442 -10.59 -23.35 -4.64
N ALA A 443 -10.68 -22.51 -5.67
CA ALA A 443 -11.91 -21.82 -6.04
C ALA A 443 -12.95 -22.75 -6.73
N GLY A 444 -12.62 -24.01 -6.99
CA GLY A 444 -13.53 -25.00 -7.57
C GLY A 444 -13.44 -25.15 -9.08
N TYR A 445 -12.42 -24.58 -9.74
CA TYR A 445 -12.14 -24.88 -11.14
C TYR A 445 -11.51 -26.28 -11.24
N SER A 446 -12.24 -27.24 -11.77
CA SER A 446 -11.87 -28.67 -11.79
C SER A 446 -11.51 -29.21 -13.17
N ASN A 447 -11.81 -28.45 -14.23
CA ASN A 447 -11.48 -28.76 -15.62
C ASN A 447 -10.00 -28.44 -15.94
N ASN A 448 -9.62 -28.47 -17.22
CA ASN A 448 -8.25 -28.17 -17.65
C ASN A 448 -7.85 -26.74 -17.26
N ILE A 449 -6.76 -26.62 -16.51
CA ILE A 449 -6.08 -25.36 -16.21
C ILE A 449 -4.71 -25.38 -16.88
N LEU A 450 -4.62 -24.65 -17.99
CA LEU A 450 -3.48 -24.59 -18.90
C LEU A 450 -2.63 -23.35 -18.64
N LYS A 451 -1.33 -23.47 -18.82
CA LYS A 451 -0.41 -22.33 -18.88
C LYS A 451 -0.35 -21.83 -20.31
N ILE A 452 -0.17 -20.53 -20.52
CA ILE A 452 -0.05 -19.99 -21.88
C ILE A 452 1.15 -20.61 -22.63
N MET A 453 2.21 -20.93 -21.90
CA MET A 453 3.40 -21.60 -22.43
C MET A 453 3.10 -22.99 -23.01
N ASP A 454 2.10 -23.71 -22.48
CA ASP A 454 1.66 -25.00 -23.02
C ASP A 454 1.07 -24.87 -24.45
N LEU A 455 0.62 -23.66 -24.80
CA LEU A 455 -0.04 -23.34 -26.06
C LEU A 455 0.87 -22.62 -27.04
N THR A 456 1.87 -21.87 -26.56
CA THR A 456 2.83 -21.15 -27.41
C THR A 456 4.13 -21.91 -27.64
N GLY A 457 4.37 -23.02 -26.92
CA GLY A 457 5.64 -23.77 -26.94
C GLY A 457 6.63 -23.22 -25.91
N GLU A 458 7.61 -24.04 -25.51
CA GLU A 458 8.73 -23.57 -24.69
C GLU A 458 9.52 -22.52 -25.48
N VAL A 459 9.73 -21.35 -24.86
CA VAL A 459 10.52 -20.23 -25.40
C VAL A 459 11.98 -20.44 -25.10
#